data_AF-A0A7Y4XYY3-F1
#
_entry.id   AF-A0A7Y4XYY3-F1
#
_cell.length_a   1.000
_cell.length_b   1.000
_cell.length_c   1.000
_cell.angle_alpha   90.00
_cell.angle_beta   90.00
_cell.angle_gamma   90.00
#
_symmetry.space_group_name_H-M   'P 1'
#
loop_
_entity.id
_entity.type
_entity.pdbx_description
1 polymer ?
#
loop_
_entity_poly.entity_id
_entity_poly.type
_entity_poly.pdbx_seq_one_letter_code
_entity_poly.pdbx_strand_id
1 'polypeptide(L)' 'MEKEDARYQTLGQLHERRKQVARLYKQGIKVMQIVKMVGLSYPTVRNVIDLFAEGGWSALRPAGR' A
#
# COMPACT_ATOMS: atom_id res chain seq x y z
N MET A 1 -6.38 21.80 -3.73
CA MET A 1 -5.59 20.56 -3.95
C MET A 1 -4.54 20.51 -2.85
N GLU A 2 -4.95 20.10 -1.66
CA GLU A 2 -4.03 19.93 -0.53
C GLU A 2 -3.14 18.73 -0.86
N LYS A 3 -1.87 19.01 -1.18
CA LYS A 3 -0.85 17.99 -1.22
C LYS A 3 -0.65 17.55 0.23
N GLU A 4 -1.37 16.52 0.66
CA GLU A 4 -1.00 15.77 1.86
C GLU A 4 0.48 15.42 1.72
N ASP A 5 1.32 16.09 2.49
CA ASP A 5 2.76 15.87 2.47
C ASP A 5 3.01 14.44 2.95
N ALA A 6 3.39 13.56 2.01
CA ALA A 6 3.74 12.16 2.27
C ALA A 6 4.93 11.99 3.24
N ARG A 7 5.51 13.11 3.71
CA ARG A 7 6.68 13.18 4.59
C ARG A 7 6.37 12.90 6.06
N TYR A 8 5.10 12.93 6.48
CA TYR A 8 4.68 12.69 7.87
C TYR A 8 3.72 11.51 8.04
N GLN A 9 3.70 10.55 7.11
CA GLN A 9 2.90 9.35 7.34
C GLN A 9 3.54 8.51 8.45
N THR A 10 2.88 8.49 9.60
CA THR A 10 3.25 7.61 10.70
C THR A 10 3.25 6.15 10.21
N LEU A 11 4.18 5.33 10.72
CA LEU A 11 4.32 3.92 10.33
C LEU A 11 2.99 3.14 10.40
N GLY A 12 2.10 3.52 11.31
CA GLY A 12 0.74 2.98 11.41
C GLY A 12 -0.15 3.28 10.21
N GLN A 13 -0.20 4.54 9.77
CA GLN A 13 -0.99 4.95 8.59
C GLN A 13 -0.50 4.28 7.31
N LEU A 14 0.83 4.14 7.16
CA LEU A 14 1.41 3.37 6.06
C LEU A 14 0.97 1.91 6.11
N HIS A 15 1.00 1.27 7.28
CA HIS A 15 0.58 -0.12 7.43
C HIS A 15 -0.90 -0.33 7.09
N GLU A 16 -1.79 0.58 7.47
CA GLU A 16 -3.20 0.53 7.10
C GLU A 16 -3.42 0.67 5.58
N ARG A 17 -2.74 1.64 4.95
CA ARG A 17 -2.81 1.83 3.48
C ARG A 17 -2.27 0.61 2.74
N ARG A 18 -1.19 -0.03 3.21
CA ARG A 18 -0.66 -1.28 2.64
C ARG A 18 -1.67 -2.43 2.71
N LYS A 19 -2.39 -2.56 3.84
CA LYS A 19 -3.46 -3.55 3.98
C LYS A 19 -4.62 -3.29 3.01
N GLN A 20 -4.99 -2.02 2.80
CA GLN A 20 -6.00 -1.65 1.81
C GLN A 20 -5.57 -2.03 0.38
N VAL A 21 -4.34 -1.73 -0.01
CA VAL A 21 -3.79 -2.12 -1.32
C VAL A 21 -3.90 -3.63 -1.55
N ALA A 22 -3.45 -4.44 -0.60
CA ALA A 22 -3.51 -5.90 -0.71
C ALA A 22 -4.95 -6.44 -0.77
N ARG A 23 -5.87 -5.83 -0.01
CA ARG A 23 -7.29 -6.18 -0.07
C ARG A 23 -7.89 -5.89 -1.44
N LEU A 24 -7.63 -4.71 -1.99
CA LEU A 24 -8.12 -4.29 -3.31
C LEU A 24 -7.50 -5.15 -4.42
N TYR A 25 -6.22 -5.52 -4.28
CA TYR A 25 -5.56 -6.44 -5.21
C TYR A 25 -6.20 -7.84 -5.18
N LYS A 26 -6.49 -8.37 -3.99
CA LYS A 26 -7.22 -9.65 -3.83
C LYS A 26 -8.62 -9.61 -4.42
N GLN A 27 -9.27 -8.43 -4.47
CA GLN A 27 -10.56 -8.23 -5.13
C GLN A 27 -10.46 -8.16 -6.67
N GLY A 28 -9.26 -8.28 -7.25
CA GLY A 28 -9.05 -8.25 -8.70
C GLY A 28 -9.02 -6.83 -9.29
N ILE A 29 -8.89 -5.80 -8.46
CA ILE A 29 -8.85 -4.42 -8.94
C ILE A 29 -7.49 -4.14 -9.60
N LYS A 30 -7.51 -3.44 -10.73
CA LYS A 30 -6.29 -3.10 -11.47
C LYS A 30 -5.40 -2.16 -10.66
N VAL A 31 -4.09 -2.40 -10.71
CA VAL A 31 -3.05 -1.63 -9.98
C VAL A 31 -3.22 -0.12 -10.14
N MET A 32 -3.50 0.36 -11.36
CA MET A 32 -3.70 1.79 -11.62
C MET A 32 -4.95 2.39 -10.97
N GLN A 33 -6.00 1.58 -10.75
CA GLN A 33 -7.16 2.02 -9.98
C GLN A 33 -6.83 2.07 -8.49
N ILE A 34 -6.07 1.09 -7.98
CA ILE A 34 -5.60 1.07 -6.59
C ILE A 34 -4.75 2.30 -6.27
N VAL A 35 -3.81 2.67 -7.15
CA VAL A 35 -3.02 3.89 -7.06
C VAL A 35 -3.90 5.13 -6.87
N LYS A 36 -4.95 5.26 -7.69
CA LYS A 36 -5.89 6.39 -7.61
C LYS A 36 -6.74 6.38 -6.34
N MET A 37 -7.18 5.21 -5.89
CA MET A 37 -8.06 5.08 -4.71
C MET A 37 -7.33 5.29 -3.38
N VAL A 38 -6.10 4.75 -3.26
CA VAL A 38 -5.33 4.81 -2.01
C VAL A 38 -4.47 6.07 -1.93
N GLY A 39 -4.29 6.78 -3.06
CA GLY A 39 -3.46 8.00 -3.11
C GLY A 39 -1.98 7.73 -2.88
N LEU A 40 -1.51 6.53 -3.24
CA LEU A 40 -0.11 6.12 -3.15
C LEU A 40 0.56 6.17 -4.52
N SER A 41 1.89 6.32 -4.53
CA SER A 41 2.64 6.24 -5.77
C SER A 41 2.60 4.83 -6.37
N TYR A 42 2.69 4.74 -7.70
CA TYR A 42 2.79 3.45 -8.40
C TYR A 42 3.86 2.50 -7.83
N PRO A 43 5.13 2.93 -7.62
CA PRO A 43 6.14 2.03 -7.08
C PRO A 43 5.81 1.56 -5.65
N THR A 44 5.14 2.39 -4.84
CA THR A 44 4.67 1.96 -3.50
C THR A 44 3.63 0.86 -3.61
N VAL A 45 2.63 1.02 -4.47
CA VAL A 45 1.57 0.02 -4.67
C VAL A 45 2.16 -1.28 -5.24
N ARG A 46 3.10 -1.17 -6.18
CA ARG A 46 3.77 -2.31 -6.79
C ARG A 46 4.54 -3.13 -5.75
N ASN A 47 5.39 -2.47 -4.95
CA ASN A 47 6.14 -3.14 -3.87
C ASN A 47 5.21 -3.85 -2.87
N VAL A 48 4.06 -3.26 -2.54
CA VAL A 48 3.09 -3.87 -1.62
C VAL A 48 2.47 -5.13 -2.22
N ILE A 49 2.17 -5.12 -3.51
CA ILE A 49 1.63 -6.28 -4.23
C ILE A 49 2.70 -7.38 -4.30
N ASP A 50 3.94 -7.03 -4.65
CA ASP A 50 5.02 -8.00 -4.76
C ASP A 50 5.32 -8.64 -3.38
N LEU A 51 5.41 -7.84 -2.30
CA LEU A 51 5.52 -8.34 -0.92
C LEU A 51 4.34 -9.24 -0.52
N PHE A 52 3.12 -8.86 -0.90
CA PHE A 52 1.93 -9.67 -0.64
C PHE A 52 1.92 -10.98 -1.43
N ALA A 53 2.43 -10.97 -2.67
CA ALA A 53 2.56 -12.17 -3.49
C ALA A 53 3.63 -13.13 -2.95
N GLU A 54 4.73 -12.60 -2.41
CA GLU A 54 5.84 -13.38 -1.85
C GLU A 54 5.57 -13.94 -0.46
N GLY A 55 4.95 -13.16 0.44
CA GLY A 55 4.80 -13.54 1.86
C GLY A 55 3.44 -13.25 2.48
N GLY A 56 2.42 -12.98 1.66
CA GLY A 56 1.04 -12.80 2.11
C GLY A 56 0.87 -11.62 3.07
N TRP A 57 -0.12 -11.73 3.97
CA TRP A 57 -0.44 -10.66 4.93
C TRP A 57 0.68 -10.40 5.94
N SER A 58 1.48 -11.42 6.26
CA SER A 58 2.60 -11.30 7.22
C SER A 58 3.72 -10.41 6.67
N ALA A 59 3.96 -10.44 5.35
CA ALA A 59 4.97 -9.60 4.69
C ALA A 59 4.61 -8.10 4.64
N LEU A 60 3.34 -7.74 4.84
CA LEU A 60 2.88 -6.34 4.84
C LEU A 60 3.13 -5.61 6.15
N ARG A 61 3.47 -6.35 7.21
CA ARG A 61 3.82 -5.77 8.50
C ARG A 61 5.13 -5.01 8.36
N PRO A 62 5.20 -3.70 8.66
CA PRO A 62 6.47 -2.99 8.65
C PRO A 62 7.41 -3.72 9.62
N ALA A 63 8.54 -4.21 9.12
CA ALA A 63 9.62 -4.67 9.97
C ALA A 63 10.00 -3.46 10.84
N GLY A 64 9.78 -3.55 12.15
CA GLY A 64 10.27 -2.55 13.09
C GLY A 64 11.79 -2.58 12.96
N ARG A 65 12.32 -1.59 12.25
CA ARG A 65 13.75 -1.39 12.06
C ARG A 65 14.17 -0.20 12.91
#